data_AF-A0A252B1B8-F1
#
_entry.id   AF-A0A252B1B8-F1
#
_cell.length_a   1.000
_cell.length_b   1.000
_cell.length_c   1.000
_cell.angle_alpha   90.00
_cell.angle_beta   90.00
_cell.angle_gamma   90.00
#
_symmetry.space_group_name_H-M   'P 1'
#
loop_
_entity.id
_entity.type
_entity.pdbx_description
1 polymer ?
#
loop_
_entity_poly.entity_id
_entity_poly.type
_entity_poly.pdbx_seq_one_letter_code
_entity_poly.pdbx_strand_id
1 'polypeptide(L)'
;MASSATVTIGCKLPTGLTLRVGTATHTLAGANAATLIGGYGLTQVPEDFWAAWSSNYAEYPPLKRGLVFAQPTAPKAAAQAQEQASLRTGQEAINPQNPSPGITPV
;
A
#
# COMPACT_ATOMS: atom_id res chain seq x y z
N MET A 1 -9.93 -19.08 -16.86
CA MET A 1 -8.48 -19.32 -17.00
C MET A 1 -7.82 -18.47 -15.94
N ALA A 2 -7.33 -19.07 -14.85
CA ALA A 2 -6.63 -18.32 -13.82
C ALA A 2 -5.19 -18.11 -14.29
N SER A 3 -4.81 -16.87 -14.58
CA SER A 3 -3.47 -16.51 -14.99
C SER A 3 -2.53 -16.71 -13.80
N SER A 4 -1.46 -17.49 -13.98
CA SER A 4 -0.46 -17.81 -12.92
C SER A 4 0.49 -16.64 -12.62
N ALA A 5 0.29 -15.49 -13.24
CA ALA A 5 1.11 -14.31 -13.03
C ALA A 5 0.75 -13.66 -11.69
N THR A 6 1.78 -13.29 -10.93
CA THR A 6 1.64 -12.57 -9.66
C THR A 6 2.23 -11.18 -9.81
N VAL A 7 1.61 -10.22 -9.13
CA VAL A 7 2.10 -8.85 -9.01
C VAL A 7 2.41 -8.56 -7.56
N THR A 8 3.42 -7.73 -7.33
CA THR A 8 3.75 -7.24 -5.99
C THR A 8 3.08 -5.90 -5.77
N ILE A 9 2.21 -5.84 -4.77
CA ILE A 9 1.49 -4.65 -4.36
C ILE A 9 2.23 -4.00 -3.21
N GLY A 10 2.53 -2.71 -3.32
CA GLY A 10 2.95 -1.88 -2.20
C GLY A 10 1.75 -1.21 -1.55
N CYS A 11 1.67 -1.23 -0.22
CA CYS A 11 0.63 -0.54 0.55
C CYS A 11 1.23 0.27 1.71
N LYS A 12 1.02 1.59 1.68
CA LYS A 12 1.51 2.54 2.71
C LYS A 12 0.52 2.77 3.84
N LEU A 13 -0.69 2.21 3.76
CA LEU A 13 -1.71 2.43 4.79
C LEU A 13 -1.29 1.78 6.11
N PRO A 14 -1.48 2.43 7.28
CA PRO A 14 -0.97 1.93 8.55
C PRO A 14 -1.38 0.48 8.86
N THR A 15 -2.67 0.18 8.71
CA THR A 15 -3.26 -1.14 9.00
C THR A 15 -3.27 -2.10 7.81
N GLY A 16 -2.69 -1.71 6.68
CA GLY A 16 -2.81 -2.45 5.43
C GLY A 16 -4.21 -2.30 4.81
N LEU A 17 -4.56 -3.21 3.90
CA LEU A 17 -5.84 -3.16 3.19
C LEU A 17 -6.29 -4.57 2.80
N THR A 18 -7.53 -4.91 3.12
CA THR A 18 -8.13 -6.18 2.66
C THR A 18 -8.90 -5.94 1.37
N LEU A 19 -8.43 -6.53 0.29
CA LEU A 19 -9.03 -6.49 -1.04
C LEU A 19 -10.02 -7.63 -1.17
N ARG A 20 -11.18 -7.38 -1.78
CA ARG A 20 -12.18 -8.40 -2.08
C ARG A 20 -12.72 -8.25 -3.49
N VAL A 21 -12.78 -9.35 -4.23
CA VAL A 21 -13.43 -9.47 -5.54
C VAL A 21 -14.24 -10.76 -5.53
N GLY A 22 -15.58 -10.65 -5.50
CA GLY A 22 -16.47 -11.80 -5.35
C GLY A 22 -16.24 -12.55 -4.02
N THR A 23 -15.80 -13.80 -4.11
CA THR A 23 -15.45 -14.66 -2.96
C THR A 23 -13.96 -14.63 -2.60
N ALA A 24 -13.10 -14.14 -3.50
CA ALA A 24 -11.67 -14.06 -3.27
C ALA A 24 -11.33 -12.84 -2.39
N THR A 25 -10.47 -13.06 -1.39
CA THR A 25 -10.04 -12.03 -0.43
C THR A 25 -8.52 -12.12 -0.25
N HIS A 26 -7.83 -10.98 -0.33
CA HIS A 26 -6.39 -10.87 -0.11
C HIS A 26 -6.09 -9.68 0.81
N THR A 27 -5.27 -9.89 1.84
CA THR A 27 -4.87 -8.83 2.78
C THR A 27 -3.46 -8.34 2.45
N LEU A 28 -3.35 -7.04 2.16
CA LEU A 28 -2.09 -6.35 1.92
C LEU A 28 -1.45 -5.94 3.25
N ALA A 29 -0.15 -6.16 3.37
CA ALA A 29 0.66 -5.65 4.47
C ALA A 29 0.73 -4.12 4.43
N GLY A 30 0.47 -3.47 5.57
CA GLY A 30 0.55 -2.02 5.72
C GLY A 30 1.87 -1.53 6.31
N ALA A 31 1.91 -0.24 6.64
CA ALA A 31 3.07 0.41 7.25
C ALA A 31 3.36 -0.04 8.70
N ASN A 32 2.49 -0.84 9.32
CA ASN A 32 2.75 -1.49 10.62
C ASN A 32 3.32 -2.93 10.48
N ALA A 33 3.58 -3.41 9.27
CA ALA A 33 4.14 -4.74 9.06
C ALA A 33 5.63 -4.82 9.45
N ALA A 34 6.10 -6.03 9.77
CA ALA A 34 7.47 -6.26 10.25
C ALA A 34 8.57 -5.92 9.21
N THR A 35 8.24 -5.88 7.92
CA THR A 35 9.20 -5.56 6.85
C THR A 35 8.60 -4.50 5.94
N LEU A 36 9.25 -3.34 5.89
CA LEU A 36 8.79 -2.17 5.15
C LEU A 36 9.91 -1.66 4.25
N ILE A 37 9.53 -1.19 3.07
CA ILE A 37 10.42 -0.47 2.15
C ILE A 37 9.78 0.88 1.87
N GLY A 38 10.48 1.98 2.17
CA GLY A 38 9.93 3.34 2.05
C GLY A 38 8.60 3.57 2.79
N GLY A 39 8.32 2.81 3.86
CA GLY A 39 7.05 2.84 4.60
C GLY A 39 5.90 2.07 3.95
N TYR A 40 6.15 1.28 2.91
CA TYR A 40 5.17 0.38 2.28
C TYR A 40 5.40 -1.06 2.75
N GLY A 41 4.32 -1.75 3.08
CA GLY A 41 4.31 -3.21 3.13
C GLY A 41 4.15 -3.76 1.71
N LEU A 42 4.93 -4.78 1.37
CA LEU A 42 4.85 -5.44 0.07
C LEU A 42 4.09 -6.77 0.20
N THR A 43 3.21 -7.06 -0.74
CA THR A 43 2.42 -8.32 -0.76
C THR A 43 2.23 -8.81 -2.17
N GLN A 44 2.44 -10.10 -2.41
CA GLN A 44 2.19 -10.71 -3.71
C GLN A 44 0.73 -11.15 -3.82
N VAL A 45 0.07 -10.78 -4.92
CA VAL A 45 -1.31 -11.18 -5.23
C VAL A 45 -1.39 -11.62 -6.70
N PRO A 46 -2.38 -12.45 -7.07
CA PRO A 46 -2.61 -12.79 -8.47
C PRO A 46 -2.89 -11.54 -9.33
N GLU A 47 -2.31 -11.49 -10.52
CA GLU A 47 -2.46 -10.34 -11.44
C GLU A 47 -3.92 -10.11 -11.83
N ASP A 48 -4.64 -11.17 -12.21
CA ASP A 48 -6.06 -11.08 -12.59
C ASP A 48 -6.92 -10.52 -11.46
N PHE A 49 -6.62 -10.91 -10.21
CA PHE A 49 -7.32 -10.41 -9.04
C PHE A 49 -7.07 -8.92 -8.85
N TRP A 50 -5.80 -8.49 -8.97
CA TRP A 50 -5.46 -7.07 -8.87
C TRP A 50 -6.07 -6.25 -10.01
N ALA A 51 -6.07 -6.74 -11.24
CA ALA A 51 -6.67 -6.07 -12.39
C ALA A 51 -8.18 -5.88 -12.18
N ALA A 52 -8.88 -6.92 -11.73
CA ALA A 52 -10.30 -6.83 -11.40
C ALA A 52 -10.58 -5.85 -10.24
N TRP A 53 -9.78 -5.92 -9.17
CA TRP A 53 -9.96 -5.04 -8.01
C TRP A 53 -9.67 -3.57 -8.36
N SER A 54 -8.53 -3.29 -8.97
CA SER A 54 -8.11 -1.94 -9.32
C SER A 54 -9.03 -1.27 -10.34
N SER A 55 -9.64 -2.04 -11.26
CA SER A 55 -10.69 -1.55 -12.16
C SER A 55 -11.95 -1.13 -11.38
N ASN A 56 -12.42 -1.98 -10.46
CA ASN A 56 -13.60 -1.69 -9.64
C ASN A 56 -13.40 -0.50 -8.69
N TYR A 57 -12.17 -0.25 -8.26
CA TYR A 57 -11.82 0.78 -7.28
C TYR A 57 -10.87 1.84 -7.84
N ALA A 58 -10.91 2.12 -9.15
CA ALA A 58 -10.00 3.06 -9.80
C ALA A 58 -10.03 4.48 -9.18
N GLU A 59 -11.18 4.86 -8.63
CA GLU A 59 -11.39 6.15 -7.96
C GLU A 59 -10.92 6.17 -6.49
N TYR A 60 -10.49 5.03 -5.94
CA TYR A 60 -10.08 4.93 -4.54
C TYR A 60 -8.85 5.81 -4.27
N PRO A 61 -8.94 6.81 -3.37
CA PRO A 61 -7.88 7.82 -3.23
C PRO A 61 -6.47 7.26 -2.97
N PRO A 62 -6.28 6.18 -2.18
CA PRO A 62 -4.97 5.56 -2.02
C PRO A 62 -4.35 5.00 -3.31
N LEU A 63 -5.16 4.51 -4.26
CA LEU A 63 -4.67 4.12 -5.59
C LEU A 63 -4.25 5.36 -6.39
N LYS A 64 -5.11 6.38 -6.46
CA LYS A 64 -4.82 7.62 -7.20
C LYS A 64 -3.59 8.37 -6.69
N ARG A 65 -3.37 8.34 -5.38
CA ARG A 65 -2.26 9.03 -4.72
C ARG A 65 -0.96 8.22 -4.75
N GLY A 66 -0.95 6.97 -5.21
CA GLY A 66 0.21 6.10 -5.15
C GLY A 66 0.55 5.58 -3.75
N LEU A 67 -0.41 5.62 -2.82
CA LEU A 67 -0.28 4.98 -1.50
C LEU A 67 -0.49 3.47 -1.59
N VAL A 68 -1.19 3.01 -2.62
CA VAL A 68 -1.26 1.61 -3.01
C VAL A 68 -0.94 1.52 -4.50
N PHE A 69 -0.02 0.66 -4.89
CA PHE A 69 0.39 0.48 -6.29
C PHE A 69 0.82 -0.96 -6.56
N ALA A 70 0.85 -1.36 -7.83
CA ALA A 70 1.32 -2.68 -8.26
C ALA A 70 2.55 -2.58 -9.16
N GLN A 71 3.48 -3.52 -9.00
CA GLN A 71 4.62 -3.72 -9.88
C GLN A 71 4.75 -5.22 -10.21
N PRO A 72 5.28 -5.59 -11.39
CA PRO A 72 5.34 -6.98 -11.83
C PRO A 72 6.34 -7.82 -11.03
N THR A 73 7.31 -7.17 -10.36
CA THR A 73 8.31 -7.88 -9.55
C THR A 73 8.55 -7.16 -8.22
N ALA A 74 8.88 -7.93 -7.18
CA ALA A 74 9.23 -7.41 -5.86
C ALA A 74 10.34 -6.34 -5.87
N PRO A 75 11.47 -6.50 -6.60
CA PRO A 75 12.50 -5.45 -6.65
C PRO A 75 12.01 -4.14 -7.29
N LYS A 76 11.13 -4.21 -8.29
CA LYS A 76 10.51 -3.00 -8.86
C LYS A 76 9.57 -2.33 -7.88
N ALA A 77 8.78 -3.13 -7.14
CA ALA A 77 7.92 -2.61 -6.08
C ALA A 77 8.73 -1.92 -4.98
N ALA A 78 9.85 -2.55 -4.57
CA ALA A 78 10.77 -1.99 -3.58
C ALA A 78 11.40 -0.67 -4.04
N ALA A 79 11.86 -0.61 -5.30
CA ALA A 79 12.43 0.62 -5.86
C ALA A 79 11.41 1.76 -5.84
N GLN A 80 10.21 1.54 -6.36
CA GLN A 80 9.15 2.56 -6.35
C GLN A 80 8.76 2.96 -4.92
N ALA A 81 8.68 2.01 -3.99
CA ALA A 81 8.37 2.31 -2.59
C ALA A 81 9.44 3.22 -1.96
N GLN A 82 10.71 2.99 -2.28
CA GLN A 82 11.83 3.82 -1.84
C GLN A 82 11.76 5.23 -2.44
N GLU A 83 11.45 5.36 -3.73
CA GLU A 83 11.26 6.65 -4.41
C GLU A 83 10.08 7.44 -3.80
N GLN A 84 9.04 6.73 -3.35
CA GLN A 84 7.84 7.30 -2.72
C GLN A 84 7.91 7.32 -1.19
N ALA A 85 9.10 7.16 -0.60
CA ALA A 85 9.27 7.14 0.85
C ALA A 85 8.74 8.43 1.52
N SER A 86 8.94 9.57 0.87
CA SER A 86 8.50 10.90 1.33
C SER A 86 6.99 11.16 1.16
N LEU A 87 6.28 10.32 0.40
CA LEU A 87 4.84 10.49 0.18
C LEU A 87 4.10 10.23 1.48
N ARG A 88 3.22 11.15 1.88
CA ARG A 88 2.48 11.06 3.15
C ARG A 88 1.05 10.55 2.97
N THR A 89 0.63 9.67 3.88
CA THR A 89 -0.76 9.18 3.99
C THR A 89 -1.66 10.18 4.70
N GLY A 90 -1.09 11.04 5.56
CA GLY A 90 -1.82 11.90 6.49
C GLY A 90 -2.33 11.16 7.74
N GLN A 91 -1.98 9.88 7.88
CA GLN A 91 -2.34 9.01 9.01
C GLN A 91 -1.10 8.49 9.74
N GLU A 92 0.05 9.12 9.50
CA GLU A 92 1.29 8.81 10.22
C GLU A 92 1.20 9.24 11.69
N ALA A 93 2.04 8.63 12.52
CA ALA A 93 2.22 9.08 13.89
C ALA A 93 2.65 10.56 13.91
N ILE A 94 2.09 11.31 14.86
CA ILE A 94 2.48 12.71 15.08
C ILE A 94 3.97 12.74 15.43
N ASN A 95 4.71 13.65 14.78
CA ASN A 95 6.10 13.89 15.16
C ASN A 95 6.11 14.59 16.54
N PRO A 96 6.63 13.96 17.60
CA PRO A 96 6.67 14.58 18.92
C PRO A 96 7.55 15.83 18.97
N GLN A 97 8.53 15.96 18.08
CA GLN A 97 9.41 17.14 18.00
C GLN A 97 8.79 18.31 17.22
N ASN A 98 7.76 18.05 16.42
CA ASN A 98 7.03 19.06 15.67
C ASN A 98 5.54 18.70 15.60
N PRO A 99 4.84 18.77 16.74
CA PRO A 99 3.45 18.38 16.80
C PRO A 99 2.58 19.40 16.05
N SER A 100 1.38 18.97 15.64
CA SER A 100 0.43 19.89 15.03
C SER A 100 0.00 20.98 16.02
N PRO A 101 -0.41 22.18 15.54
CA PRO A 101 -0.84 23.26 16.40
C PRO A 101 -1.92 22.80 17.39
N GLY A 102 -1.72 23.08 18.69
CA GLY A 102 -2.66 22.70 19.75
C GLY A 102 -2.32 21.42 20.52
N ILE A 103 -1.22 20.74 20.19
CA ILE A 103 -0.75 19.56 20.93
C ILE A 103 0.53 19.95 21.70
N THR A 104 0.51 19.79 23.02
CA THR A 104 1.70 20.02 23.85
C THR A 104 2.66 18.83 23.69
N PRO A 105 3.91 19.04 23.26
CA PRO A 105 4.91 17.98 23.29
C PRO A 105 5.11 17.50 24.73
N VAL A 106 5.21 16.19 24.92
CA VAL A 106 5.58 15.56 26.20
C VAL A 106 7.08 15.30 26.27
#